data_AF-A0A7X8ERT4-F1
#
_entry.id   AF-A0A7X8ERT4-F1
#
_cell.length_a   1.000
_cell.length_b   1.000
_cell.length_c   1.000
_cell.angle_alpha   90.00
_cell.angle_beta   90.00
_cell.angle_gamma   90.00
#
_symmetry.space_group_name_H-M   'P 1'
#
loop_
_entity.id
_entity.type
_entity.pdbx_description
1 polymer ?
#
loop_
_entity_poly.entity_id
_entity_poly.type
_entity_poly.pdbx_seq_one_letter_code
_entity_poly.pdbx_strand_id
1 'polypeptide(L)'
;MDCTITCGNAFGGDLETVNLYTALIAAKLIRKCNGAVIIMGPGHVGTHTKLGFTGVELANNAHTIYSMGGTPICIPRVSFSEKRNRHYGISHHFLTTMGQHCLIPCHMAFANYAYNEKEYIMGQYEKYNLGKKHIIHFVEEDTISVMERYDLSIKTMGRTIREDPEFFRTAGACGMLMTGFLV
;
A
#
# COMPACT_ATOMS: atom_id res chain seq x y z
N MET A 1 1.83 16.02 -7.85
CA MET A 1 1.56 14.81 -8.65
C MET A 1 1.64 15.25 -10.11
N ASP A 2 2.56 14.70 -10.88
CA ASP A 2 2.92 15.28 -12.18
C ASP A 2 2.05 14.74 -13.34
N CYS A 3 1.46 13.56 -13.18
CA CYS A 3 0.65 12.87 -14.18
C CYS A 3 -0.24 11.81 -13.52
N THR A 4 -1.44 11.62 -14.06
CA THR A 4 -2.34 10.50 -13.78
C THR A 4 -2.38 9.60 -15.00
N ILE A 5 -2.12 8.30 -14.84
CA ILE A 5 -2.18 7.32 -15.93
C ILE A 5 -3.27 6.32 -15.57
N THR A 6 -4.30 6.20 -16.41
CA THR A 6 -5.31 5.15 -16.27
C THR A 6 -4.94 3.94 -17.12
N CYS A 7 -5.25 2.74 -16.61
CA CYS A 7 -4.93 1.50 -17.30
C CYS A 7 -6.03 0.45 -17.16
N GLY A 8 -6.09 -0.49 -18.11
CA GLY A 8 -7.12 -1.51 -18.15
C GLY A 8 -8.47 -0.89 -18.49
N ASN A 9 -9.49 -1.15 -17.66
CA ASN A 9 -10.84 -0.63 -17.86
C ASN A 9 -11.10 0.69 -17.12
N ALA A 10 -10.04 1.37 -16.65
CA ALA A 10 -10.13 2.72 -16.08
C ALA A 10 -9.86 3.77 -17.16
N PHE A 11 -10.53 4.92 -17.06
CA PHE A 11 -10.44 6.04 -18.02
C PHE A 11 -10.41 7.39 -17.30
N GLY A 12 -10.02 8.45 -18.02
CA GLY A 12 -10.01 9.82 -17.49
C GLY A 12 -8.69 10.27 -16.84
N GLY A 13 -7.59 9.57 -17.09
CA GLY A 13 -6.24 10.04 -16.77
C GLY A 13 -5.68 10.98 -17.83
N ASP A 14 -4.52 11.58 -17.56
CA ASP A 14 -3.76 12.37 -18.54
C ASP A 14 -3.22 11.47 -19.68
N LEU A 15 -2.98 10.20 -19.38
CA LEU A 15 -2.64 9.15 -20.35
C LEU A 15 -3.52 7.92 -20.10
N GLU A 16 -3.93 7.29 -21.20
CA GLU A 16 -4.70 6.05 -21.18
C GLU A 16 -3.84 4.92 -21.74
N THR A 17 -3.81 3.79 -21.02
CA THR A 17 -2.96 2.66 -21.36
C THR A 17 -3.70 1.34 -21.27
N VAL A 18 -3.26 0.33 -22.02
CA VAL A 18 -3.99 -0.95 -22.12
C VAL A 18 -3.93 -1.74 -20.82
N ASN A 19 -2.80 -1.72 -20.13
CA ASN A 19 -2.57 -2.45 -18.89
C ASN A 19 -1.46 -1.81 -18.05
N LEU A 20 -1.19 -2.37 -16.87
CA LEU A 20 -0.17 -1.86 -15.95
C LEU A 20 1.24 -1.86 -16.55
N TYR A 21 1.60 -2.82 -17.42
CA TYR A 21 2.91 -2.80 -18.10
C TYR A 21 3.06 -1.54 -18.95
N THR A 22 2.06 -1.24 -19.78
CA THR A 22 2.07 -0.04 -20.63
C THR A 22 1.99 1.24 -19.80
N ALA A 23 1.32 1.23 -18.66
CA ALA A 23 1.29 2.36 -17.72
C ALA A 23 2.67 2.64 -17.10
N LEU A 24 3.36 1.60 -16.64
CA LEU A 24 4.71 1.72 -16.07
C LEU A 24 5.74 2.18 -17.12
N ILE A 25 5.63 1.69 -18.36
CA ILE A 25 6.45 2.16 -19.48
C ILE A 25 6.20 3.64 -19.75
N ALA A 26 4.93 4.06 -19.79
CA ALA A 26 4.57 5.47 -19.99
C ALA A 26 5.09 6.34 -18.84
N ALA A 27 4.92 5.92 -17.59
CA ALA A 27 5.45 6.62 -16.42
C ALA A 27 6.96 6.84 -16.52
N LYS A 28 7.73 5.79 -16.86
CA LYS A 28 9.20 5.83 -16.89
C LYS A 28 9.76 6.53 -18.13
N LEU A 29 9.30 6.19 -19.33
CA LEU A 29 9.93 6.63 -20.58
C LEU A 29 9.30 7.92 -21.15
N ILE A 30 8.00 8.12 -20.95
CA ILE A 30 7.28 9.27 -21.50
C ILE A 30 7.24 10.40 -20.48
N ARG A 31 6.76 10.11 -19.26
CA ARG A 31 6.62 11.11 -18.19
C ARG A 31 7.88 11.28 -17.35
N LYS A 32 8.86 10.36 -17.47
CA LYS A 32 10.14 10.39 -16.76
C LYS A 32 9.97 10.51 -15.23
N CYS A 33 8.94 9.88 -14.69
CA CYS A 33 8.66 9.91 -13.26
C CYS A 33 9.76 9.18 -12.47
N ASN A 34 10.15 9.73 -11.33
CA ASN A 34 11.07 9.06 -10.40
C ASN A 34 10.38 7.93 -9.64
N GLY A 35 9.07 8.04 -9.39
CA GLY A 35 8.27 7.03 -8.70
C GLY A 35 6.82 7.00 -9.21
N ALA A 36 6.10 5.92 -8.91
CA ALA A 36 4.71 5.75 -9.29
C ALA A 36 3.90 5.22 -8.11
N VAL A 37 2.74 5.84 -7.85
CA VAL A 37 1.76 5.35 -6.89
C VAL A 37 0.65 4.64 -7.67
N ILE A 38 0.48 3.34 -7.41
CA ILE A 38 -0.51 2.51 -8.09
C ILE A 38 -1.67 2.27 -7.13
N ILE A 39 -2.86 2.71 -7.53
CA ILE A 39 -4.09 2.55 -6.76
C ILE A 39 -5.19 1.99 -7.64
N MET A 40 -6.05 1.20 -7.02
CA MET A 40 -7.33 0.79 -7.59
C MET A 40 -8.33 1.93 -7.43
N GLY A 41 -9.13 2.18 -8.48
CA GLY A 41 -10.24 3.13 -8.43
C GLY A 41 -11.34 2.68 -7.45
N PRO A 42 -12.32 3.54 -7.14
CA PRO A 42 -13.39 3.23 -6.18
C PRO A 42 -14.22 2.01 -6.60
N GLY A 43 -14.96 1.42 -5.65
CA GLY A 43 -15.89 0.31 -5.93
C GLY A 43 -15.33 -1.09 -5.70
N HIS A 44 -14.39 -1.26 -4.77
CA HIS A 44 -13.84 -2.58 -4.44
C HIS A 44 -14.93 -3.55 -3.97
N VAL A 45 -14.94 -4.74 -4.55
CA VAL A 45 -15.90 -5.80 -4.24
C VAL A 45 -15.30 -6.74 -3.21
N GLY A 46 -16.14 -7.24 -2.30
CA GLY A 46 -15.80 -8.27 -1.33
C GLY A 46 -16.97 -9.22 -1.11
N THR A 47 -16.79 -10.52 -1.34
CA THR A 47 -17.84 -11.56 -1.23
C THR A 47 -17.73 -12.38 0.06
N HIS A 48 -16.90 -11.95 1.02
CA HIS A 48 -16.62 -12.68 2.27
C HIS A 48 -16.07 -14.10 2.09
N THR A 49 -15.61 -14.44 0.89
CA THR A 49 -14.86 -15.68 0.63
C THR A 49 -13.36 -15.41 0.67
N LYS A 50 -12.55 -16.46 0.85
CA LYS A 50 -11.10 -16.35 1.09
C LYS A 50 -10.37 -15.45 0.08
N LEU A 51 -10.74 -15.51 -1.20
CA LEU A 51 -10.11 -14.74 -2.29
C LEU A 51 -11.08 -13.81 -3.01
N GLY A 52 -12.34 -13.76 -2.58
CA GLY A 52 -13.35 -12.95 -3.24
C GLY A 52 -13.28 -11.50 -2.81
N PHE A 53 -12.12 -10.85 -2.93
CA PHE A 53 -11.96 -9.42 -2.71
C PHE A 53 -11.00 -8.81 -3.72
N THR A 54 -11.29 -7.59 -4.20
CA THR A 54 -10.48 -6.92 -5.24
C THR A 54 -9.01 -6.74 -4.82
N GLY A 55 -8.76 -6.56 -3.52
CA GLY A 55 -7.42 -6.38 -2.94
C GLY A 55 -6.42 -7.52 -3.20
N VAL A 56 -6.83 -8.67 -3.74
CA VAL A 56 -5.90 -9.72 -4.21
C VAL A 56 -5.01 -9.19 -5.34
N GLU A 57 -5.49 -8.22 -6.12
CA GLU A 57 -4.76 -7.58 -7.22
C GLU A 57 -3.42 -6.95 -6.78
N LEU A 58 -3.28 -6.60 -5.50
CA LEU A 58 -2.02 -6.11 -4.95
C LEU A 58 -0.84 -7.05 -5.26
N ALA A 59 -1.03 -8.38 -5.17
CA ALA A 59 0.01 -9.35 -5.50
C ALA A 59 0.35 -9.31 -7.01
N ASN A 60 -0.65 -9.24 -7.88
CA ASN A 60 -0.47 -9.19 -9.33
C ASN A 60 0.26 -7.91 -9.76
N ASN A 61 -0.07 -6.78 -9.13
CA ASN A 61 0.60 -5.51 -9.39
C ASN A 61 2.05 -5.56 -8.93
N ALA A 62 2.33 -6.14 -7.76
CA ALA A 62 3.69 -6.36 -7.27
C ALA A 62 4.51 -7.27 -8.22
N HIS A 63 3.92 -8.36 -8.72
CA HIS A 63 4.55 -9.22 -9.73
C HIS A 63 4.89 -8.48 -11.01
N THR A 64 3.97 -7.66 -11.50
CA THR A 64 4.16 -6.84 -12.70
C THR A 64 5.34 -5.89 -12.52
N ILE A 65 5.35 -5.12 -11.42
CA ILE A 65 6.42 -4.17 -11.08
C ILE A 65 7.77 -4.90 -11.01
N TYR A 66 7.82 -6.01 -10.27
CA TYR A 66 9.04 -6.80 -10.10
C TYR A 66 9.55 -7.37 -11.42
N SER A 67 8.66 -7.91 -12.27
CA SER A 67 9.02 -8.46 -13.58
C SER A 67 9.62 -7.42 -14.54
N MET A 68 9.30 -6.14 -14.32
CA MET A 68 9.82 -5.00 -15.08
C MET A 68 11.12 -4.42 -14.45
N GLY A 69 11.68 -5.08 -13.44
CA GLY A 69 12.87 -4.64 -12.72
C GLY A 69 12.63 -3.47 -11.74
N GLY A 70 11.37 -3.21 -11.37
CA GLY A 70 11.01 -2.23 -10.36
C GLY A 70 11.01 -2.79 -8.94
N THR A 71 10.98 -1.89 -7.95
CA THR A 71 10.92 -2.23 -6.52
C THR A 71 9.50 -2.05 -5.98
N PRO A 72 8.73 -3.12 -5.76
CA PRO A 72 7.38 -3.00 -5.24
C PRO A 72 7.38 -2.67 -3.74
N ILE A 73 6.74 -1.55 -3.39
CA ILE A 73 6.41 -1.17 -2.00
C ILE A 73 4.90 -1.40 -1.80
N CYS A 74 4.56 -2.45 -1.06
CA CYS A 74 3.16 -2.83 -0.80
C CYS A 74 2.68 -2.21 0.50
N ILE A 75 1.70 -1.31 0.42
CA ILE A 75 1.21 -0.54 1.58
C ILE A 75 0.26 -1.41 2.43
N PRO A 76 0.63 -1.78 3.67
CA PRO A 76 -0.28 -2.48 4.56
C PRO A 76 -1.42 -1.57 4.98
N ARG A 77 -2.64 -2.11 5.03
CA ARG A 77 -3.72 -1.45 5.78
C ARG A 77 -3.58 -1.85 7.24
N VAL A 78 -3.29 -0.88 8.11
CA VAL A 78 -3.22 -1.05 9.57
C VAL A 78 -4.31 -0.24 10.25
N SER A 79 -4.93 -0.78 11.30
CA SER A 79 -5.83 -0.02 12.18
C SER A 79 -5.89 -0.71 13.54
N PHE A 80 -5.66 0.05 14.62
CA PHE A 80 -5.90 -0.43 15.99
C PHE A 80 -7.25 0.08 16.54
N SER A 81 -7.88 1.03 15.85
CA SER A 81 -9.20 1.56 16.21
C SER A 81 -10.37 0.71 15.71
N GLU A 82 -10.11 -0.49 15.19
CA GLU A 82 -11.09 -1.35 14.55
C GLU A 82 -11.49 -2.51 15.45
N LYS A 83 -12.78 -2.62 15.78
CA LYS A 83 -13.29 -3.57 16.79
C LYS A 83 -13.33 -5.01 16.29
N ARG A 84 -13.34 -5.23 14.98
CA ARG A 84 -13.38 -6.57 14.39
C ARG A 84 -11.98 -7.15 14.37
N ASN A 85 -11.75 -8.25 15.09
CA ASN A 85 -10.44 -8.92 15.21
C ASN A 85 -9.69 -9.11 13.87
N ARG A 86 -10.39 -9.38 12.76
CA ARG A 86 -9.77 -9.58 11.43
C ARG A 86 -9.24 -8.31 10.76
N HIS A 87 -9.56 -7.14 11.30
CA HIS A 87 -9.16 -5.83 10.80
C HIS A 87 -8.37 -5.02 11.84
N TYR A 88 -8.10 -5.61 13.02
CA TYR A 88 -7.24 -5.04 14.06
C TYR A 88 -5.76 -5.37 13.74
N GLY A 89 -4.89 -4.37 13.84
CA GLY A 89 -3.52 -4.43 13.32
C GLY A 89 -3.51 -4.46 11.79
N ILE A 90 -2.68 -5.32 11.18
CA ILE A 90 -2.67 -5.55 9.73
C ILE A 90 -3.96 -6.27 9.31
N SER A 91 -4.63 -5.72 8.30
CA SER A 91 -5.80 -6.33 7.66
C SER A 91 -5.54 -7.79 7.22
N HIS A 92 -6.48 -8.68 7.56
CA HIS A 92 -6.44 -10.09 7.14
C HIS A 92 -6.34 -10.28 5.61
N HIS A 93 -6.98 -9.40 4.83
CA HIS A 93 -6.90 -9.44 3.37
C HIS A 93 -5.46 -9.19 2.89
N PHE A 94 -4.78 -8.20 3.48
CA PHE A 94 -3.40 -7.90 3.14
C PHE A 94 -2.47 -9.07 3.52
N LEU A 95 -2.63 -9.60 4.73
CA LEU A 95 -1.86 -10.76 5.21
C LEU A 95 -2.04 -11.99 4.32
N THR A 96 -3.28 -12.26 3.88
CA THR A 96 -3.58 -13.36 2.97
C THR A 96 -2.95 -13.14 1.60
N THR A 97 -3.15 -11.97 0.99
CA THR A 97 -2.57 -11.64 -0.32
C THR A 97 -1.04 -11.74 -0.29
N MET A 98 -0.38 -11.10 0.67
CA MET A 98 1.08 -11.07 0.71
C MET A 98 1.68 -12.41 1.15
N GLY A 99 1.13 -13.02 2.21
CA GLY A 99 1.63 -14.29 2.73
C GLY A 99 1.50 -15.44 1.71
N GLN A 100 0.33 -15.55 1.05
CA GLN A 100 -0.02 -16.74 0.24
C GLN A 100 0.11 -16.53 -1.27
N HIS A 101 -0.08 -15.31 -1.78
CA HIS A 101 -0.19 -15.06 -3.23
C HIS A 101 0.93 -14.17 -3.78
N CYS A 102 1.56 -13.33 -2.96
CA CYS A 102 2.75 -12.60 -3.39
C CYS A 102 3.98 -13.52 -3.36
N LEU A 103 4.38 -13.97 -4.54
CA LEU A 103 5.50 -14.89 -4.76
C LEU A 103 6.89 -14.21 -4.89
N ILE A 104 6.94 -12.88 -4.90
CA ILE A 104 8.19 -12.11 -5.02
C ILE A 104 8.47 -11.32 -3.73
N PRO A 105 9.74 -10.92 -3.49
CA PRO A 105 10.08 -10.00 -2.40
C PRO A 105 9.43 -8.63 -2.60
N CYS A 106 8.80 -8.12 -1.55
CA CYS A 106 8.23 -6.78 -1.53
C CYS A 106 8.73 -6.02 -0.31
N HIS A 107 8.75 -4.71 -0.42
CA HIS A 107 9.01 -3.81 0.69
C HIS A 107 7.70 -3.38 1.33
N MET A 108 7.70 -3.25 2.65
CA MET A 108 6.58 -2.72 3.44
C MET A 108 7.16 -1.80 4.50
N ALA A 109 6.49 -0.68 4.77
CA ALA A 109 6.91 0.22 5.84
C ALA A 109 5.79 0.42 6.86
N PHE A 110 6.20 0.65 8.10
CA PHE A 110 5.35 1.04 9.21
C PHE A 110 5.99 2.26 9.89
N ALA A 111 5.17 3.13 10.48
CA ALA A 111 5.73 4.18 11.32
C ALA A 111 6.28 3.58 12.62
N ASN A 112 7.06 4.38 13.35
CA ASN A 112 7.48 4.02 14.70
C ASN A 112 6.26 4.06 15.65
N TYR A 113 5.57 2.92 15.76
CA TYR A 113 4.45 2.70 16.66
C TYR A 113 4.88 2.48 18.10
N ALA A 114 3.92 2.56 19.01
CA ALA A 114 4.14 2.15 20.39
C ALA A 114 4.58 0.69 20.47
N TYR A 115 5.30 0.32 21.54
CA TYR A 115 5.91 -1.00 21.68
C TYR A 115 4.89 -2.15 21.50
N ASN A 116 3.73 -2.05 22.16
CA ASN A 116 2.66 -3.04 22.09
C ASN A 116 2.06 -3.19 20.68
N GLU A 117 1.88 -2.08 19.97
CA GLU A 117 1.39 -2.08 18.59
C GLU A 117 2.41 -2.69 17.64
N LYS A 118 3.68 -2.32 17.78
CA LYS A 118 4.78 -2.91 17.03
C LYS A 118 4.88 -4.41 17.26
N GLU A 119 4.83 -4.86 18.51
CA GLU A 119 4.84 -6.27 18.88
C GLU A 119 3.67 -7.02 18.23
N TYR A 120 2.47 -6.43 18.25
CA TYR A 120 1.28 -7.01 17.61
C TYR A 120 1.44 -7.19 16.09
N ILE A 121 1.92 -6.14 15.40
CA ILE A 121 2.19 -6.17 13.95
C ILE A 121 3.23 -7.23 13.61
N MET A 122 4.31 -7.32 14.39
CA MET A 122 5.34 -8.35 14.22
C MET A 122 4.79 -9.76 14.43
N GLY A 123 3.95 -9.97 15.44
CA GLY A 123 3.28 -11.26 15.65
C GLY A 123 2.38 -11.66 14.47
N GLN A 124 1.65 -10.72 13.88
CA GLN A 124 0.88 -10.98 12.65
C GLN A 124 1.79 -11.29 11.45
N TYR A 125 2.88 -10.54 11.32
CA TYR A 125 3.85 -10.71 10.25
C TYR A 125 4.51 -12.10 10.26
N GLU A 126 4.92 -12.56 11.44
CA GLU A 126 5.50 -13.89 11.65
C GLU A 126 4.48 -15.01 11.43
N LYS A 127 3.26 -14.87 11.98
CA LYS A 127 2.19 -15.87 11.84
C LYS A 127 1.86 -16.21 10.39
N TYR A 128 1.94 -15.22 9.50
CA TYR A 128 1.68 -15.41 8.07
C TYR A 128 2.96 -15.68 7.25
N ASN A 129 4.10 -15.90 7.92
CA ASN A 129 5.41 -16.18 7.31
C ASN A 129 5.89 -15.09 6.32
N LEU A 130 5.49 -13.82 6.51
CA LEU A 130 5.87 -12.76 5.56
C LEU A 130 7.38 -12.53 5.55
N GLY A 131 8.07 -12.70 6.70
CA GLY A 131 9.52 -12.49 6.83
C GLY A 131 10.39 -13.44 6.03
N LYS A 132 9.84 -14.53 5.48
CA LYS A 132 10.57 -15.42 4.56
C LYS A 132 10.80 -14.79 3.19
N LYS A 133 10.02 -13.78 2.82
CA LYS A 133 10.00 -13.20 1.47
C LYS A 133 10.05 -11.67 1.46
N HIS A 134 9.30 -11.03 2.33
CA HIS A 134 9.13 -9.57 2.33
C HIS A 134 10.05 -8.90 3.35
N ILE A 135 10.33 -7.63 3.11
CA ILE A 135 11.22 -6.80 3.91
C ILE A 135 10.39 -5.72 4.57
N ILE A 136 10.44 -5.65 5.90
CA ILE A 136 9.78 -4.61 6.69
C ILE A 136 10.74 -3.52 7.06
N HIS A 137 10.22 -2.30 7.08
CA HIS A 137 10.91 -1.10 7.51
C HIS A 137 10.08 -0.43 8.58
N PHE A 138 10.72 -0.02 9.67
CA PHE A 138 10.14 0.92 10.62
C PHE A 138 10.85 2.25 10.40
N VAL A 139 10.10 3.27 10.01
CA VAL A 139 10.66 4.54 9.59
C VAL A 139 10.04 5.69 10.37
N GLU A 140 10.84 6.75 10.53
CA GLU A 140 10.31 8.05 10.94
C GLU A 140 9.48 8.63 9.80
N GLU A 141 8.36 9.25 10.15
CA GLU A 141 7.43 9.87 9.21
C GLU A 141 6.76 11.09 9.83
N ASP A 142 6.28 12.00 8.98
CA ASP A 142 5.67 13.27 9.38
C ASP A 142 4.24 13.43 8.83
N THR A 143 3.51 12.33 8.63
CA THR A 143 2.21 12.30 7.94
C THR A 143 1.21 13.29 8.51
N ILE A 144 1.13 13.38 9.85
CA ILE A 144 0.21 14.32 10.52
C ILE A 144 0.58 15.77 10.14
N SER A 145 1.85 16.13 10.28
CA SER A 145 2.36 17.45 9.95
C SER A 145 2.17 17.79 8.46
N VAL A 146 2.36 16.82 7.57
CA VAL A 146 2.12 16.97 6.13
C VAL A 146 0.64 17.21 5.86
N MET A 147 -0.24 16.40 6.46
CA MET A 147 -1.69 16.57 6.29
C MET A 147 -2.17 17.92 6.80
N GLU A 148 -1.67 18.39 7.94
CA GLU A 148 -2.00 19.72 8.47
C GLU A 148 -1.45 20.85 7.58
N ARG A 149 -0.19 20.74 7.12
CA ARG A 149 0.44 21.74 6.24
C ARG A 149 -0.32 21.94 4.93
N TYR A 150 -0.85 20.87 4.36
CA TYR A 150 -1.58 20.90 3.09
C TYR A 150 -3.11 20.93 3.26
N ASP A 151 -3.61 21.16 4.48
CA ASP A 151 -5.05 21.22 4.81
C ASP A 151 -5.85 20.00 4.29
N LEU A 152 -5.28 18.81 4.48
CA LEU A 152 -5.84 17.55 3.99
C LEU A 152 -6.82 16.94 4.99
N SER A 153 -8.11 17.14 4.76
CA SER A 153 -9.20 16.55 5.56
C SER A 153 -9.62 15.16 5.04
N ILE A 154 -8.68 14.22 4.96
CA ILE A 154 -8.92 12.86 4.43
C ILE A 154 -9.54 11.96 5.52
N LYS A 155 -10.50 11.13 5.13
CA LYS A 155 -11.14 10.14 6.01
C LYS A 155 -11.02 8.72 5.43
N THR A 156 -10.97 7.74 6.32
CA THR A 156 -11.01 6.30 6.01
C THR A 156 -12.10 5.63 6.82
N MET A 157 -13.06 4.99 6.15
CA MET A 157 -14.21 4.37 6.83
C MET A 157 -14.93 5.32 7.81
N GLY A 158 -15.02 6.60 7.46
CA GLY A 158 -15.60 7.65 8.30
C GLY A 158 -14.69 8.22 9.40
N ARG A 159 -13.50 7.63 9.62
CA ARG A 159 -12.54 8.04 10.65
C ARG A 159 -11.46 8.97 10.09
N THR A 160 -11.07 9.94 10.90
CA THR A 160 -9.98 10.89 10.67
C THR A 160 -8.64 10.32 11.16
N ILE A 161 -7.54 11.02 10.84
CA ILE A 161 -6.21 10.66 11.35
C ILE A 161 -6.11 10.69 12.88
N ARG A 162 -6.92 11.49 13.57
CA ARG A 162 -6.96 11.50 15.04
C ARG A 162 -7.65 10.29 15.63
N GLU A 163 -8.55 9.67 14.86
CA GLU A 163 -9.35 8.52 15.30
C GLU A 163 -8.70 7.18 14.91
N ASP A 164 -7.89 7.14 13.85
CA ASP A 164 -7.21 5.94 13.37
C ASP A 164 -5.81 6.28 12.79
N PRO A 165 -4.88 6.79 13.61
CA PRO A 165 -3.63 7.38 13.13
C PRO A 165 -2.77 6.40 12.35
N GLU A 166 -2.66 5.15 12.80
CA GLU A 166 -1.78 4.14 12.22
C GLU A 166 -2.18 3.80 10.78
N PHE A 167 -3.45 3.96 10.41
CA PHE A 167 -3.88 3.81 9.01
C PHE A 167 -3.15 4.80 8.10
N PHE A 168 -3.13 6.07 8.49
CA PHE A 168 -2.52 7.14 7.70
C PHE A 168 -1.00 7.10 7.81
N ARG A 169 -0.47 6.93 9.03
CA ARG A 169 0.96 6.84 9.29
C ARG A 169 1.61 5.66 8.58
N THR A 170 0.92 4.53 8.41
CA THR A 170 1.44 3.41 7.58
C THR A 170 1.62 3.82 6.12
N ALA A 171 0.66 4.56 5.56
CA ALA A 171 0.75 5.04 4.18
C ALA A 171 1.89 6.05 4.01
N GLY A 172 2.02 7.00 4.94
CA GLY A 172 3.13 7.96 4.93
C GLY A 172 4.49 7.31 5.14
N ALA A 173 4.60 6.30 6.02
CA ALA A 173 5.81 5.50 6.18
C ALA A 173 6.24 4.83 4.86
N CYS A 174 5.29 4.30 4.07
CA CYS A 174 5.59 3.76 2.75
C CYS A 174 6.03 4.85 1.76
N GLY A 175 5.44 6.04 1.85
CA GLY A 175 5.89 7.22 1.10
C GLY A 175 7.33 7.61 1.45
N MET A 176 7.66 7.66 2.73
CA MET A 176 9.03 7.93 3.21
C MET A 176 10.01 6.87 2.73
N LEU A 177 9.66 5.59 2.85
CA LEU A 177 10.50 4.51 2.34
C LEU A 177 10.73 4.65 0.83
N MET A 178 9.70 5.01 0.06
CA MET A 178 9.81 5.23 -1.38
C MET A 178 10.84 6.31 -1.70
N THR A 179 10.90 7.42 -0.94
CA THR A 179 11.88 8.49 -1.17
C THR A 179 13.32 8.01 -1.08
N GLY A 180 13.61 7.02 -0.22
CA GLY A 180 14.95 6.42 -0.12
C GLY A 180 15.36 5.56 -1.33
N PHE A 181 14.41 5.20 -2.19
CA PHE A 181 14.66 4.50 -3.46
C PHE A 181 14.73 5.43 -4.66
N LEU A 182 14.34 6.70 -4.52
CA LEU A 182 14.42 7.67 -5.61
C LEU A 182 15.88 8.10 -5.75
N VAL A 183 16.44 7.90 -6.95
CA VAL A 183 17.76 8.42 -7.36
C VAL A 183 17.58 9.69 -8.18
#